data_AF-A0A8H7I297-F1
#
_entry.id   AF-A0A8H7I297-F1
#
_cell.length_a   1.000
_cell.length_b   1.000
_cell.length_c   1.000
_cell.angle_alpha   90.00
_cell.angle_beta   90.00
_cell.angle_gamma   90.00
#
_symmetry.space_group_name_H-M   'P 1'
#
loop_
_entity.id
_entity.type
_entity.pdbx_description
1 polymer ?
#
loop_
_entity_poly.entity_id
_entity_poly.type
_entity_poly.pdbx_seq_one_letter_code
_entity_poly.pdbx_strand_id
1 'polypeptide(L)'
;MYAKAHMDLPQTINYDPLFESFFFVSLALTSPGSVLYQYIENQTHSKSYITIGDAWGLMFTYIILILYASISAHADRSLSLKIVAPSATITDVDNFDVATIISNTGSETLRLLRDPRSPLSDLPTEKFAVVDSKGTRAEFNGIRVRYDPQTDARSGRPDSAVELSPGESITIEHSLAGVYNLTSTGAGLYTVDAANYFSVIEANSSLTALYAKIVTAEVTILEKLASIKHDVPSLMNKRASYTGCSIQQQAEITSAIYFAQSYARESHTHLKLNPSGSARYTRWFGTFGNGRYNKVLGSFSRLLTSPNNWTYDCAICSDPRLYAYVYPNKYGVVYLCEYFWNAPATGPGSKADTIIHEGTHFSKILGTRDYAYGQHESLDLAQSSPINAVYNADNHAFFSVNA
;
A
#
# COMPACT_ATOMS: atom_id res chain seq x y z
N MET A 1 45.23 1.57 -65.20
CA MET A 1 45.93 2.12 -64.02
C MET A 1 45.74 1.15 -62.87
N TYR A 2 46.83 0.50 -62.46
CA TYR A 2 47.00 -0.30 -61.24
C TYR A 2 46.74 0.59 -59.99
N ALA A 3 46.40 0.12 -58.79
CA ALA A 3 46.89 -1.02 -58.00
C ALA A 3 45.82 -1.39 -56.93
N LYS A 4 45.49 -2.66 -56.67
CA LYS A 4 46.22 -3.76 -55.99
C LYS A 4 45.99 -3.75 -54.46
N ALA A 5 45.23 -4.76 -54.03
CA ALA A 5 45.00 -5.15 -52.64
C ALA A 5 46.26 -5.79 -52.02
N HIS A 6 46.38 -5.70 -50.68
CA HIS A 6 47.10 -6.68 -49.87
C HIS A 6 46.46 -6.82 -48.49
N MET A 7 46.18 -8.08 -48.13
CA MET A 7 45.92 -8.59 -46.78
C MET A 7 47.19 -8.53 -45.93
N ASP A 8 47.04 -8.38 -44.62
CA ASP A 8 47.83 -9.11 -43.62
C ASP A 8 47.10 -9.25 -42.28
N LEU A 9 47.25 -10.43 -41.67
CA LEU A 9 46.68 -10.93 -40.41
C LEU A 9 47.55 -10.51 -39.19
N PRO A 10 47.03 -10.64 -37.95
CA PRO A 10 47.57 -9.96 -36.76
C PRO A 10 48.64 -10.78 -36.01
N GLN A 11 49.53 -10.09 -35.29
CA GLN A 11 50.38 -10.69 -34.27
C GLN A 11 50.29 -9.94 -32.92
N THR A 12 50.10 -10.76 -31.87
CA THR A 12 50.49 -10.62 -30.43
C THR A 12 49.91 -9.43 -29.65
N ILE A 13 48.88 -9.62 -28.81
CA ILE A 13 48.86 -10.14 -27.42
C ILE A 13 49.63 -9.25 -26.42
N ASN A 14 48.87 -8.54 -25.59
CA ASN A 14 49.27 -8.20 -24.23
C ASN A 14 48.03 -8.35 -23.33
N TYR A 15 48.14 -9.24 -22.33
CA TYR A 15 47.13 -9.58 -21.33
C TYR A 15 47.41 -8.78 -20.05
N ASP A 16 46.37 -8.20 -19.44
CA ASP A 16 46.38 -7.80 -18.02
C ASP A 16 45.04 -8.22 -17.39
N PRO A 17 45.01 -9.05 -16.32
CA PRO A 17 43.81 -9.68 -15.81
C PRO A 17 43.30 -9.03 -14.51
N LEU A 18 42.04 -8.57 -14.50
CA LEU A 18 41.26 -8.40 -13.28
C LEU A 18 39.84 -8.95 -13.51
N PHE A 19 39.70 -10.26 -13.31
CA PHE A 19 38.41 -10.92 -13.16
C PHE A 19 38.37 -11.55 -11.77
N GLU A 20 37.51 -10.98 -10.93
CA GLU A 20 37.16 -11.49 -9.61
C GLU A 20 36.53 -12.89 -9.75
N SER A 21 37.16 -13.86 -9.09
CA SER A 21 36.70 -15.23 -9.04
C SER A 21 35.79 -15.42 -7.82
N PHE A 22 34.50 -15.65 -8.06
CA PHE A 22 33.55 -16.16 -7.09
C PHE A 22 33.98 -17.54 -6.58
N PHE A 23 34.34 -17.64 -5.30
CA PHE A 23 34.47 -18.93 -4.62
C PHE A 23 33.10 -19.36 -4.07
N PHE A 24 32.52 -20.40 -4.67
CA PHE A 24 31.57 -21.28 -4.02
C PHE A 24 32.34 -22.23 -3.11
N VAL A 25 32.21 -22.09 -1.79
CA VAL A 25 32.62 -23.14 -0.84
C VAL A 25 31.40 -24.03 -0.59
N SER A 26 31.41 -25.20 -1.23
CA SER A 26 30.48 -26.28 -0.90
C SER A 26 31.05 -27.07 0.28
N LEU A 27 30.30 -27.10 1.38
CA LEU A 27 30.63 -27.87 2.58
C LEU A 27 30.35 -29.36 2.30
N ALA A 28 31.38 -30.15 2.01
CA ALA A 28 31.27 -31.61 1.95
C ALA A 28 31.84 -32.23 3.22
N LEU A 29 30.93 -32.74 4.06
CA LEU A 29 31.23 -33.59 5.21
C LEU A 29 31.79 -34.93 4.71
N THR A 30 33.01 -35.30 5.11
CA THR A 30 33.53 -36.66 4.93
C THR A 30 33.94 -37.27 6.26
N SER A 31 33.34 -38.42 6.56
CA SER A 31 33.61 -39.31 7.68
C SER A 31 34.94 -40.06 7.53
N PRO A 32 35.58 -40.52 8.62
CA PRO A 32 36.90 -41.13 8.58
C PRO A 32 36.84 -42.63 8.24
N GLY A 33 37.66 -43.04 7.27
CA GLY A 33 37.85 -44.45 6.88
C GLY A 33 39.25 -44.63 6.27
N SER A 34 40.11 -45.29 7.04
CA SER A 34 41.50 -45.70 6.77
C SER A 34 41.74 -46.45 5.46
N VAL A 35 42.91 -46.26 4.80
CA VAL A 35 43.89 -47.31 4.40
C VAL A 35 45.30 -46.70 4.15
N LEU A 36 46.30 -47.44 4.64
CA LEU A 36 47.76 -47.41 4.49
C LEU A 36 48.37 -46.84 3.18
N TYR A 37 49.53 -46.18 3.29
CA TYR A 37 50.80 -46.71 2.75
C TYR A 37 52.02 -46.20 3.53
N GLN A 38 52.91 -47.13 3.84
CA GLN A 38 54.17 -47.03 4.60
C GLN A 38 55.27 -46.27 3.84
N TYR A 39 56.09 -45.50 4.58
CA TYR A 39 57.54 -45.46 4.33
C TYR A 39 58.28 -45.41 5.68
N ILE A 40 59.35 -46.19 5.77
CA ILE A 40 60.10 -46.62 6.95
C ILE A 40 61.39 -45.79 7.13
N GLU A 41 61.97 -45.88 8.33
CA GLU A 41 63.30 -45.45 8.83
C GLU A 41 63.36 -44.03 9.45
N ASN A 42 63.91 -43.80 10.66
CA ASN A 42 64.89 -44.57 11.42
C ASN A 42 64.85 -44.21 12.94
N GLN A 43 65.13 -45.23 13.75
CA GLN A 43 65.53 -45.35 15.16
C GLN A 43 65.61 -44.14 16.12
N THR A 44 65.06 -44.28 17.34
CA THR A 44 65.85 -44.60 18.57
C THR A 44 64.99 -44.73 19.86
N HIS A 45 65.44 -45.64 20.73
CA HIS A 45 65.04 -46.03 22.11
C HIS A 45 64.50 -44.88 23.00
N SER A 46 63.59 -45.03 23.97
CA SER A 46 63.51 -46.03 25.06
C SER A 46 62.15 -45.96 25.79
N LYS A 47 61.81 -47.04 26.52
CA LYS A 47 60.67 -47.13 27.44
C LYS A 47 61.00 -46.44 28.77
N SER A 48 60.03 -45.77 29.41
CA SER A 48 59.86 -45.74 30.87
C SER A 48 58.53 -45.07 31.28
N TYR A 49 57.71 -45.78 32.04
CA TYR A 49 56.58 -45.24 32.80
C TYR A 49 57.10 -44.86 34.19
N ILE A 50 56.83 -43.64 34.67
CA ILE A 50 56.82 -43.32 36.11
C ILE A 50 55.66 -42.37 36.42
N THR A 51 55.05 -42.72 37.54
CA THR A 51 53.85 -42.29 38.22
C THR A 51 53.84 -40.84 38.72
N ILE A 52 52.59 -40.35 38.79
CA ILE A 52 52.02 -39.18 39.48
C ILE A 52 52.76 -38.80 40.78
N GLY A 53 53.08 -37.51 40.91
CA GLY A 53 53.54 -36.86 42.14
C GLY A 53 53.38 -35.34 42.03
N ASP A 54 52.67 -34.76 42.97
CA ASP A 54 52.14 -33.39 43.00
C ASP A 54 53.19 -32.28 43.05
N ALA A 55 52.96 -31.16 42.36
CA ALA A 55 53.43 -29.85 42.79
C ALA A 55 52.65 -28.71 42.09
N TRP A 56 52.09 -27.84 42.93
CA TRP A 56 51.30 -26.66 42.59
C TRP A 56 52.09 -25.63 41.77
N GLY A 57 51.46 -25.05 40.74
CA GLY A 57 52.04 -23.93 40.00
C GLY A 57 51.26 -23.51 38.76
N LEU A 58 50.17 -22.76 38.96
CA LEU A 58 49.65 -21.70 38.09
C LEU A 58 49.81 -21.87 36.56
N MET A 59 48.72 -22.17 35.85
CA MET A 59 48.39 -21.48 34.59
C MET A 59 46.90 -21.60 34.29
N PHE A 60 46.27 -20.43 34.26
CA PHE A 60 44.95 -20.13 33.73
C PHE A 60 44.62 -20.91 32.45
N THR A 61 43.47 -21.58 32.42
CA THR A 61 42.48 -21.51 31.34
C THR A 61 41.26 -22.37 31.71
N TYR A 62 40.36 -21.80 32.50
CA TYR A 62 38.97 -22.28 32.51
C TYR A 62 38.38 -21.91 31.14
N ILE A 63 38.35 -22.88 30.22
CA ILE A 63 37.50 -22.80 29.03
C ILE A 63 36.07 -22.93 29.56
N ILE A 64 35.45 -21.79 29.88
CA ILE A 64 33.99 -21.69 29.91
C ILE A 64 33.56 -21.93 28.47
N LEU A 65 32.99 -23.10 28.22
CA LEU A 65 32.25 -23.40 27.00
C LEU A 65 31.03 -22.46 26.98
N ILE A 66 31.21 -21.24 26.48
CA ILE A 66 30.08 -20.42 26.04
C ILE A 66 29.57 -21.10 24.78
N LEU A 67 28.62 -22.01 24.95
CA LEU A 67 27.68 -22.36 23.89
C LEU A 67 26.93 -21.08 23.55
N TYR A 68 27.50 -20.26 22.65
CA TYR A 68 26.71 -19.43 21.78
C TYR A 68 25.93 -20.42 20.91
N ALA A 69 24.76 -20.85 21.41
CA ALA A 69 23.68 -21.19 20.52
C ALA A 69 23.40 -19.90 19.76
N SER A 70 24.01 -19.75 18.58
CA SER A 70 23.46 -18.93 17.52
C SER A 70 22.12 -19.55 17.16
N ILE A 71 21.12 -19.29 17.99
CA ILE A 71 19.74 -19.27 17.55
C ILE A 71 19.80 -18.21 16.45
N SER A 72 19.82 -18.63 15.19
CA SER A 72 19.35 -17.79 14.12
C SER A 72 17.91 -17.46 14.52
N ALA A 73 17.74 -16.40 15.31
CA ALA A 73 16.45 -15.79 15.53
C ALA A 73 16.05 -15.38 14.11
N HIS A 74 15.22 -16.20 13.48
CA HIS A 74 14.49 -15.73 12.33
C HIS A 74 13.74 -14.51 12.84
N ALA A 75 14.17 -13.33 12.38
CA ALA A 75 13.47 -12.11 12.68
C ALA A 75 12.04 -12.30 12.16
N ASP A 76 11.09 -12.39 13.08
CA ASP A 76 9.69 -12.61 12.74
C ASP A 76 8.97 -11.26 12.75
N ARG A 77 8.30 -10.96 11.64
CA ARG A 77 7.46 -9.77 11.49
C ARG A 77 6.06 -10.14 11.91
N SER A 78 5.57 -9.56 12.99
CA SER A 78 4.21 -9.83 13.46
C SER A 78 3.57 -8.59 14.06
N LEU A 79 2.32 -8.34 13.68
CA LEU A 79 1.48 -7.28 14.23
C LEU A 79 0.22 -7.88 14.86
N SER A 80 -0.23 -7.27 15.96
CA SER A 80 -1.59 -7.42 16.43
C SER A 80 -2.33 -6.10 16.37
N LEU A 81 -3.63 -6.17 16.06
CA LEU A 81 -4.54 -5.03 16.00
C LEU A 81 -5.72 -5.33 16.92
N LYS A 82 -5.93 -4.50 17.94
CA LYS A 82 -7.08 -4.61 18.84
C LYS A 82 -7.94 -3.37 18.72
N ILE A 83 -9.23 -3.56 18.53
CA ILE A 83 -10.22 -2.47 18.54
C ILE A 83 -10.83 -2.39 19.94
N VAL A 84 -11.00 -1.17 20.44
CA VAL A 84 -11.63 -0.90 21.73
C VAL A 84 -12.69 0.18 21.53
N ALA A 85 -13.92 -0.09 21.95
CA ALA A 85 -14.93 0.94 22.07
C ALA A 85 -14.84 1.56 23.49
N PRO A 86 -14.70 2.89 23.64
CA PRO A 86 -14.68 3.54 24.95
C PRO A 86 -15.94 3.28 25.78
N SER A 87 -17.06 3.03 25.11
CA SER A 87 -18.33 2.64 25.73
C SER A 87 -18.91 1.42 25.01
N ALA A 88 -19.36 0.42 25.78
CA ALA A 88 -20.05 -0.76 25.24
C ALA A 88 -21.46 -0.43 24.72
N THR A 89 -21.99 0.75 25.05
CA THR A 89 -23.30 1.22 24.64
C THR A 89 -23.20 2.68 24.18
N ILE A 90 -23.76 2.96 23.01
CA ILE A 90 -23.80 4.29 22.40
C ILE A 90 -25.26 4.69 22.21
N THR A 91 -25.65 5.79 22.83
CA THR A 91 -27.00 6.35 22.73
C THR A 91 -27.15 7.38 21.60
N ASP A 92 -26.04 7.98 21.18
CA ASP A 92 -25.99 8.91 20.06
C ASP A 92 -24.78 8.60 19.18
N VAL A 93 -25.01 8.26 17.91
CA VAL A 93 -23.95 7.96 16.95
C VAL A 93 -22.96 9.12 16.77
N ASP A 94 -23.31 10.35 17.14
CA ASP A 94 -22.36 11.47 17.15
C ASP A 94 -21.16 11.26 18.10
N ASN A 95 -21.29 10.33 19.06
CA ASN A 95 -20.25 9.90 20.00
C ASN A 95 -19.74 8.48 19.68
N PHE A 96 -19.95 8.00 18.44
CA PHE A 96 -19.44 6.70 18.04
C PHE A 96 -17.95 6.78 17.73
N ASP A 97 -17.15 6.63 18.78
CA ASP A 97 -15.69 6.59 18.70
C ASP A 97 -15.15 5.18 19.00
N VAL A 98 -14.04 4.83 18.37
CA VAL A 98 -13.29 3.59 18.64
C VAL A 98 -11.79 3.89 18.66
N ALA A 99 -11.05 3.19 19.51
CA ALA A 99 -9.61 3.20 19.54
C ALA A 99 -9.06 1.93 18.88
N THR A 100 -7.99 2.06 18.10
CA THR A 100 -7.19 0.93 17.62
C THR A 100 -5.83 0.91 18.29
N ILE A 101 -5.51 -0.21 18.92
CA ILE A 101 -4.20 -0.48 19.52
C ILE A 101 -3.45 -1.42 18.56
N ILE A 102 -2.36 -0.92 17.98
CA ILE A 102 -1.52 -1.65 17.04
C ILE A 102 -0.21 -1.94 17.75
N SER A 103 0.12 -3.22 17.87
CA SER A 103 1.30 -3.67 18.62
C SER A 103 2.24 -4.47 17.74
N ASN A 104 3.53 -4.14 17.80
CA ASN A 104 4.57 -4.98 17.24
C ASN A 104 4.81 -6.18 18.16
N THR A 105 4.38 -7.34 17.69
CA THR A 105 4.50 -8.63 18.38
C THR A 105 5.65 -9.47 17.83
N GLY A 106 6.36 -8.95 16.84
CA GLY A 106 7.55 -9.55 16.24
C GLY A 106 8.83 -9.18 17.00
N SER A 107 9.96 -9.53 16.41
CA SER A 107 11.29 -9.34 17.00
C SER A 107 12.12 -8.23 16.34
N GLU A 108 11.61 -7.59 15.28
CA GLU A 108 12.27 -6.49 14.58
C GLU A 108 11.48 -5.19 14.70
N THR A 109 12.17 -4.04 14.65
CA THR A 109 11.51 -2.73 14.57
C THR A 109 10.83 -2.58 13.23
N LEU A 110 9.54 -2.23 13.25
CA LEU A 110 8.72 -2.02 12.07
C LEU A 110 8.56 -0.53 11.81
N ARG A 111 8.78 -0.09 10.58
CA ARG A 111 8.41 1.25 10.11
C ARG A 111 7.18 1.14 9.22
N LEU A 112 6.03 1.53 9.74
CA LEU A 112 4.72 1.33 9.12
C LEU A 112 4.23 2.62 8.48
N LEU A 113 3.81 2.55 7.22
CA LEU A 113 3.21 3.67 6.50
C LEU A 113 1.83 4.00 7.08
N ARG A 114 1.51 5.29 7.23
CA ARG A 114 0.16 5.77 7.58
C ARG A 114 -0.76 5.75 6.35
N ASP A 115 -0.88 4.58 5.73
CA ASP A 115 -1.74 4.34 4.57
C ASP A 115 -3.21 4.64 4.95
N PRO A 116 -3.96 5.44 4.16
CA PRO A 116 -5.36 5.75 4.40
C PRO A 116 -6.28 4.52 4.52
N ARG A 117 -5.89 3.34 4.03
CA ARG A 117 -6.64 2.08 4.16
C ARG A 117 -6.39 1.38 5.49
N SER A 118 -5.36 1.77 6.23
CA SER A 118 -4.98 1.16 7.50
C SER A 118 -5.52 1.96 8.69
N PRO A 119 -5.79 1.31 9.84
CA PRO A 119 -6.14 2.02 11.07
C PRO A 119 -5.01 2.85 11.71
N LEU A 120 -3.82 2.94 11.10
CA LEU A 120 -2.78 3.92 11.48
C LEU A 120 -3.10 5.34 11.01
N SER A 121 -3.91 5.47 9.96
CA SER A 121 -4.39 6.76 9.47
C SER A 121 -5.60 7.20 10.28
N ASP A 122 -5.68 8.49 10.60
CA ASP A 122 -6.82 9.15 11.25
C ASP A 122 -7.89 9.62 10.24
N LEU A 123 -7.62 9.54 8.93
CA LEU A 123 -8.56 9.94 7.88
C LEU A 123 -9.86 9.13 7.95
N PRO A 124 -11.05 9.73 7.73
CA PRO A 124 -12.34 9.03 7.81
C PRO A 124 -12.65 8.19 6.57
N THR A 125 -11.76 7.25 6.23
CA THR A 125 -11.85 6.31 5.11
C THR A 125 -12.52 4.99 5.51
N GLU A 126 -12.82 4.13 4.53
CA GLU A 126 -13.48 2.82 4.74
C GLU A 126 -12.49 1.76 5.25
N LYS A 127 -11.86 2.01 6.41
CA LYS A 127 -10.94 1.08 7.09
C LYS A 127 -11.60 0.26 8.20
N PHE A 128 -12.88 0.53 8.49
CA PHE A 128 -13.67 -0.23 9.47
C PHE A 128 -14.82 -0.97 8.77
N ALA A 129 -15.30 -2.00 9.44
CA ALA A 129 -16.48 -2.75 9.08
C ALA A 129 -17.41 -2.76 10.30
N VAL A 130 -18.49 -1.99 10.22
CA VAL A 130 -19.53 -1.94 11.26
C VAL A 130 -20.66 -2.85 10.80
N VAL A 131 -20.85 -3.98 11.47
CA VAL A 131 -21.73 -5.07 11.02
C VAL A 131 -22.74 -5.40 12.10
N ASP A 132 -24.03 -5.42 11.75
CA ASP A 132 -25.08 -5.78 12.71
C ASP A 132 -25.08 -7.29 13.01
N SER A 133 -25.84 -7.68 14.04
CA SER A 133 -26.04 -9.10 14.41
C SER A 133 -26.58 -10.01 13.28
N LYS A 134 -27.09 -9.45 12.17
CA LYS A 134 -27.59 -10.19 11.01
C LYS A 134 -26.54 -10.33 9.90
N GLY A 135 -25.34 -9.76 10.07
CA GLY A 135 -24.29 -9.74 9.06
C GLY A 135 -24.42 -8.59 8.04
N THR A 136 -25.32 -7.64 8.27
CA THR A 136 -25.52 -6.48 7.38
C THR A 136 -24.52 -5.39 7.75
N ARG A 137 -23.78 -4.90 6.74
CA ARG A 137 -22.84 -3.80 6.93
C ARG A 137 -23.57 -2.46 6.95
N ALA A 138 -23.22 -1.60 7.90
CA ALA A 138 -23.62 -0.20 7.91
C ALA A 138 -23.11 0.51 6.65
N GLU A 139 -23.85 1.53 6.20
CA GLU A 139 -23.47 2.29 5.01
C GLU A 139 -22.27 3.19 5.31
N PHE A 140 -21.26 3.15 4.46
CA PHE A 140 -20.09 4.02 4.56
C PHE A 140 -20.36 5.38 3.88
N ASN A 141 -20.20 6.45 4.65
CA ASN A 141 -20.40 7.86 4.28
C ASN A 141 -19.14 8.72 4.39
N GLY A 142 -18.00 8.12 4.77
CA GLY A 142 -16.72 8.82 4.85
C GLY A 142 -16.12 9.19 3.50
N ILE A 143 -14.85 9.57 3.51
CA ILE A 143 -14.14 10.05 2.32
C ILE A 143 -13.50 8.89 1.54
N ARG A 144 -13.34 9.12 0.24
CA ARG A 144 -12.43 8.38 -0.66
C ARG A 144 -11.32 9.31 -1.08
N VAL A 145 -10.10 8.80 -1.21
CA VAL A 145 -8.92 9.66 -1.39
C VAL A 145 -8.06 9.18 -2.56
N ARG A 146 -7.43 10.11 -3.27
CA ARG A 146 -6.30 9.82 -4.16
C ARG A 146 -5.00 9.94 -3.38
N TYR A 147 -4.27 8.83 -3.31
CA TYR A 147 -3.04 8.66 -2.55
C TYR A 147 -2.04 7.79 -3.32
N ASP A 148 -0.73 8.08 -3.20
CA ASP A 148 0.34 7.25 -3.75
C ASP A 148 1.27 6.77 -2.60
N PRO A 149 1.13 5.50 -2.16
CA PRO A 149 1.92 4.94 -1.06
C PRO A 149 3.42 5.00 -1.32
N GLN A 150 3.86 4.74 -2.56
CA GLN A 150 5.28 4.65 -2.89
C GLN A 150 5.94 6.02 -2.89
N THR A 151 5.22 7.03 -3.38
CA THR A 151 5.63 8.42 -3.32
C THR A 151 5.68 8.91 -1.87
N ASP A 152 4.68 8.59 -1.06
CA ASP A 152 4.64 8.99 0.35
C ASP A 152 5.78 8.35 1.16
N ALA A 153 6.03 7.06 0.96
CA ALA A 153 7.16 6.36 1.58
C ALA A 153 8.52 6.97 1.22
N ARG A 154 8.70 7.41 -0.03
CA ARG A 154 9.93 8.07 -0.52
C ARG A 154 10.08 9.50 -0.05
N SER A 155 8.98 10.17 0.31
CA SER A 155 9.02 11.56 0.78
C SER A 155 9.82 11.70 2.09
N GLY A 156 9.87 10.63 2.89
CA GLY A 156 10.58 10.62 4.18
C GLY A 156 9.99 11.57 5.22
N ARG A 157 8.75 12.06 5.04
CA ARG A 157 8.15 12.98 5.99
C ARG A 157 7.89 12.28 7.32
N PRO A 158 8.03 12.99 8.46
CA PRO A 158 7.79 12.40 9.79
C PRO A 158 6.36 11.91 10.01
N ASP A 159 5.38 12.52 9.34
CA ASP A 159 3.95 12.17 9.42
C ASP A 159 3.55 11.03 8.47
N SER A 160 4.40 10.63 7.52
CA SER A 160 4.11 9.51 6.61
C SER A 160 4.17 8.14 7.29
N ALA A 161 4.90 8.00 8.41
CA ALA A 161 5.16 6.69 9.01
C ALA A 161 5.14 6.70 10.54
N VAL A 162 5.03 5.50 11.11
CA VAL A 162 5.18 5.20 12.54
C VAL A 162 6.24 4.12 12.68
N GLU A 163 7.20 4.32 13.58
CA GLU A 163 8.14 3.27 13.98
C GLU A 163 7.64 2.60 15.25
N LEU A 164 7.64 1.27 15.27
CA LEU A 164 7.30 0.44 16.42
C LEU A 164 8.43 -0.54 16.69
N SER A 165 9.11 -0.37 17.82
CA SER A 165 10.09 -1.33 18.34
C SER A 165 9.40 -2.64 18.75
N PRO A 166 10.13 -3.76 18.90
CA PRO A 166 9.55 -4.99 19.43
C PRO A 166 8.84 -4.78 20.78
N GLY A 167 7.57 -5.19 20.87
CA GLY A 167 6.71 -4.99 22.03
C GLY A 167 6.08 -3.60 22.15
N GLU A 168 6.45 -2.64 21.30
CA GLU A 168 5.85 -1.30 21.29
C GLU A 168 4.44 -1.32 20.72
N SER A 169 3.60 -0.40 21.20
CA SER A 169 2.23 -0.24 20.74
C SER A 169 1.91 1.24 20.51
N ILE A 170 1.04 1.49 19.53
CA ILE A 170 0.43 2.80 19.30
C ILE A 170 -1.08 2.70 19.39
N THR A 171 -1.70 3.70 20.02
CA THR A 171 -3.16 3.86 20.08
C THR A 171 -3.57 5.01 19.18
N ILE A 172 -4.53 4.76 18.28
CA ILE A 172 -5.14 5.77 17.41
C ILE A 172 -6.64 5.82 17.71
N GLU A 173 -7.16 7.00 18.01
CA GLU A 173 -8.59 7.24 18.19
C GLU A 173 -9.24 7.56 16.85
N HIS A 174 -10.41 6.98 16.59
CA HIS A 174 -11.17 7.16 15.36
C HIS A 174 -12.60 7.52 15.70
N SER A 175 -13.08 8.63 15.15
CA SER A 175 -14.51 8.91 15.16
C SER A 175 -15.19 8.24 13.97
N LEU A 176 -16.16 7.39 14.25
CA LEU A 176 -17.03 6.75 13.26
C LEU A 176 -18.31 7.56 13.03
N ALA A 177 -18.54 8.58 13.85
CA ALA A 177 -19.63 9.54 13.70
C ALA A 177 -19.59 10.21 12.32
N GLY A 178 -20.68 10.10 11.55
CA GLY A 178 -20.78 10.66 10.19
C GLY A 178 -20.00 9.88 9.12
N VAL A 179 -19.10 8.96 9.52
CA VAL A 179 -18.40 8.03 8.64
C VAL A 179 -19.26 6.81 8.32
N TYR A 180 -20.09 6.36 9.27
CA TYR A 180 -21.04 5.27 9.07
C TYR A 180 -22.48 5.73 9.34
N ASN A 181 -23.40 5.33 8.46
CA ASN A 181 -24.83 5.53 8.60
C ASN A 181 -25.50 4.19 8.94
N LEU A 182 -26.12 4.14 10.11
CA LEU A 182 -26.74 2.95 10.67
C LEU A 182 -28.26 2.95 10.47
N THR A 183 -28.82 3.92 9.74
CA THR A 183 -30.28 4.06 9.56
C THR A 183 -30.91 2.82 8.93
N SER A 184 -30.23 2.18 7.97
CA SER A 184 -30.72 0.98 7.28
C SER A 184 -30.60 -0.28 8.12
N THR A 185 -29.61 -0.36 9.02
CA THR A 185 -29.33 -1.52 9.87
C THR A 185 -30.05 -1.46 11.22
N GLY A 186 -30.39 -0.26 11.70
CA GLY A 186 -31.21 -0.04 12.89
C GLY A 186 -30.41 0.03 14.20
N ALA A 187 -31.12 0.18 15.32
CA ALA A 187 -30.52 -0.01 16.65
C ALA A 187 -30.23 -1.49 16.90
N GLY A 188 -29.19 -1.80 17.68
CA GLY A 188 -28.84 -3.17 18.03
C GLY A 188 -27.36 -3.37 18.35
N LEU A 189 -26.97 -4.64 18.48
CA LEU A 189 -25.59 -5.04 18.65
C LEU A 189 -24.85 -5.01 17.31
N TYR A 190 -23.66 -4.42 17.32
CA TYR A 190 -22.75 -4.34 16.20
C TYR A 190 -21.39 -4.93 16.56
N THR A 191 -20.79 -5.65 15.61
CA THR A 191 -19.36 -5.93 15.59
C THR A 191 -18.65 -4.84 14.81
N VAL A 192 -17.61 -4.26 15.41
CA VAL A 192 -16.69 -3.34 14.75
C VAL A 192 -15.40 -4.10 14.46
N ASP A 193 -15.15 -4.32 13.18
CA ASP A 193 -13.94 -4.92 12.63
C ASP A 193 -13.15 -3.86 11.83
N ALA A 194 -11.90 -4.14 11.47
CA ALA A 194 -11.02 -3.21 10.78
C ALA A 194 -10.17 -3.89 9.71
N ALA A 195 -9.74 -3.11 8.72
CA ALA A 195 -8.71 -3.53 7.78
C ALA A 195 -7.43 -3.87 8.55
N ASN A 196 -6.91 -5.08 8.34
CA ASN A 196 -5.72 -5.57 9.03
C ASN A 196 -4.45 -5.52 8.15
N TYR A 197 -4.53 -4.88 6.97
CA TYR A 197 -3.40 -4.66 6.07
C TYR A 197 -2.59 -3.44 6.53
N PHE A 198 -1.26 -3.60 6.55
CA PHE A 198 -0.29 -2.55 6.81
C PHE A 198 0.85 -2.63 5.79
N SER A 199 1.40 -1.48 5.39
CA SER A 199 2.58 -1.42 4.53
C SER A 199 3.81 -1.12 5.38
N VAL A 200 4.78 -2.04 5.39
CA VAL A 200 6.10 -1.84 5.99
C VAL A 200 6.98 -1.09 4.98
N ILE A 201 7.60 0.01 5.41
CA ILE A 201 8.59 0.76 4.64
C ILE A 201 9.96 0.13 4.88
N GLU A 202 10.49 -0.52 3.85
CA GLU A 202 11.81 -1.12 3.89
C GLU A 202 12.93 -0.07 3.83
N ALA A 203 14.16 -0.48 4.14
CA ALA A 203 15.33 0.41 4.11
C ALA A 203 15.58 1.06 2.73
N ASN A 204 15.16 0.40 1.64
CA ASN A 204 15.24 0.93 0.27
C ASN A 204 13.97 1.72 -0.16
N SER A 205 13.09 2.05 0.78
CA SER A 205 11.79 2.69 0.58
C SER A 205 10.79 1.89 -0.25
N SER A 206 11.04 0.60 -0.52
CA SER A 206 10.00 -0.30 -1.05
C SER A 206 8.98 -0.63 0.04
N LEU A 207 7.81 -1.10 -0.38
CA LEU A 207 6.70 -1.43 0.51
C LEU A 207 6.44 -2.92 0.51
N THR A 208 6.35 -3.51 1.70
CA THR A 208 5.98 -4.91 1.90
C THR A 208 4.68 -4.99 2.69
N ALA A 209 3.75 -5.83 2.26
CA ALA A 209 2.50 -6.05 2.97
C ALA A 209 2.72 -6.86 4.25
N LEU A 210 2.09 -6.44 5.34
CA LEU A 210 2.04 -7.15 6.61
C LEU A 210 0.59 -7.16 7.11
N TYR A 211 0.11 -8.33 7.52
CA TYR A 211 -1.27 -8.49 8.00
C TYR A 211 -1.29 -8.75 9.50
N ALA A 212 -2.01 -7.91 10.25
CA ALA A 212 -2.12 -8.05 11.69
C ALA A 212 -3.13 -9.13 12.09
N LYS A 213 -2.87 -9.79 13.23
CA LYS A 213 -3.88 -10.59 13.94
C LYS A 213 -4.86 -9.63 14.62
N ILE A 214 -6.13 -9.70 14.22
CA ILE A 214 -7.15 -8.74 14.66
C ILE A 214 -8.02 -9.27 15.80
N VAL A 215 -8.35 -8.38 16.73
CA VAL A 215 -9.39 -8.57 17.76
C VAL A 215 -10.42 -7.46 17.58
N THR A 216 -11.65 -7.86 17.24
CA THR A 216 -12.78 -6.96 17.00
C THR A 216 -13.39 -6.43 18.29
N ALA A 217 -14.18 -5.37 18.20
CA ALA A 217 -14.98 -4.86 19.31
C ALA A 217 -16.48 -5.14 19.08
N GLU A 218 -17.25 -5.23 20.16
CA GLU A 218 -18.71 -5.25 20.13
C GLU A 218 -19.26 -3.98 20.78
N VAL A 219 -20.30 -3.42 20.18
CA VAL A 219 -20.95 -2.20 20.69
C VAL A 219 -22.45 -2.26 20.46
N THR A 220 -23.23 -1.83 21.45
CA THR A 220 -24.69 -1.71 21.33
C THR A 220 -25.08 -0.27 20.98
N ILE A 221 -25.78 -0.08 19.88
CA ILE A 221 -26.32 1.22 19.45
C ILE A 221 -27.81 1.27 19.80
N LEU A 222 -28.25 2.26 20.57
CA LEU A 222 -29.63 2.35 21.05
C LEU A 222 -30.49 3.33 20.25
N GLU A 223 -30.03 4.57 20.06
CA GLU A 223 -30.79 5.65 19.46
C GLU A 223 -29.92 6.48 18.49
N LYS A 224 -30.57 7.36 17.70
CA LYS A 224 -29.96 8.24 16.68
C LYS A 224 -28.92 7.56 15.78
N LEU A 225 -29.40 7.09 14.62
CA LEU A 225 -28.64 6.17 13.74
C LEU A 225 -27.85 6.86 12.62
N ALA A 226 -27.91 8.18 12.50
CA ALA A 226 -27.16 8.95 11.52
C ALA A 226 -26.71 10.30 12.09
N SER A 227 -25.52 10.74 11.69
CA SER A 227 -25.00 12.07 11.97
C SER A 227 -25.21 13.00 10.76
N ILE A 228 -25.53 14.26 11.01
CA ILE A 228 -25.74 15.31 9.99
C ILE A 228 -24.48 16.18 9.81
N LYS A 229 -23.37 15.86 10.51
CA LYS A 229 -22.13 16.68 10.55
C LYS A 229 -21.51 17.01 9.18
N HIS A 230 -21.94 16.34 8.12
CA HIS A 230 -21.43 16.53 6.77
C HIS A 230 -22.48 16.96 5.73
N ASP A 231 -23.70 17.38 6.10
CA ASP A 231 -24.68 17.78 5.08
C ASP A 231 -24.33 19.14 4.45
N VAL A 232 -23.94 19.13 3.18
CA VAL A 232 -23.76 20.34 2.37
C VAL A 232 -24.56 20.17 1.08
N PRO A 233 -25.42 21.14 0.70
CA PRO A 233 -26.24 21.03 -0.50
C PRO A 233 -25.40 20.80 -1.77
N SER A 234 -25.77 19.78 -2.56
CA SER A 234 -25.23 19.59 -3.90
C SER A 234 -25.74 20.71 -4.82
N LEU A 235 -24.86 21.61 -5.20
CA LEU A 235 -25.14 22.62 -6.23
C LEU A 235 -24.70 22.08 -7.59
N MET A 236 -25.65 21.91 -8.51
CA MET A 236 -25.34 21.61 -9.91
C MET A 236 -25.11 22.92 -10.66
N ASN A 237 -23.86 23.19 -11.05
CA ASN A 237 -23.54 24.30 -11.95
C ASN A 237 -23.30 23.79 -13.37
N LYS A 238 -23.59 24.64 -14.37
CA LYS A 238 -23.30 24.36 -15.79
C LYS A 238 -21.80 24.53 -16.15
N ARG A 239 -20.98 24.94 -15.17
CA ARG A 239 -19.54 25.19 -15.27
C ARG A 239 -18.89 24.81 -13.94
N ALA A 240 -17.58 24.54 -13.97
CA ALA A 240 -16.83 24.24 -12.77
C ALA A 240 -16.92 25.43 -11.80
N SER A 241 -17.24 25.14 -10.55
CA SER A 241 -17.20 26.12 -9.46
C SER A 241 -15.97 25.92 -8.60
N TYR A 242 -15.56 26.98 -7.91
CA TYR A 242 -14.34 26.99 -7.12
C TYR A 242 -14.62 27.54 -5.73
N THR A 243 -14.17 26.84 -4.70
CA THR A 243 -14.26 27.30 -3.30
C THR A 243 -12.85 27.54 -2.78
N GLY A 244 -12.53 28.79 -2.44
CA GLY A 244 -11.23 29.17 -1.87
C GLY A 244 -10.02 28.99 -2.79
N CYS A 245 -10.22 28.86 -4.11
CA CYS A 245 -9.13 28.72 -5.08
C CYS A 245 -8.65 30.07 -5.61
N SER A 246 -7.33 30.28 -5.63
CA SER A 246 -6.68 31.41 -6.30
C SER A 246 -6.90 31.35 -7.83
N ILE A 247 -6.64 32.46 -8.53
CA ILE A 247 -6.77 32.51 -9.99
C ILE A 247 -5.82 31.51 -10.66
N GLN A 248 -4.62 31.33 -10.13
CA GLN A 248 -3.65 30.34 -10.61
C GLN A 248 -4.17 28.92 -10.41
N GLN A 249 -4.69 28.60 -9.22
CA GLN A 249 -5.30 27.29 -8.95
C GLN A 249 -6.49 27.02 -9.88
N GLN A 250 -7.35 28.02 -10.13
CA GLN A 250 -8.47 27.88 -11.07
C GLN A 250 -7.99 27.58 -12.51
N ALA A 251 -6.89 28.18 -12.95
CA ALA A 251 -6.30 27.91 -14.26
C ALA A 251 -5.71 26.49 -14.35
N GLU A 252 -5.04 26.03 -13.29
CA GLU A 252 -4.52 24.65 -13.20
C GLU A 252 -5.66 23.62 -13.19
N ILE A 253 -6.74 23.88 -12.43
CA ILE A 253 -7.93 23.02 -12.41
C ILE A 253 -8.59 22.99 -13.78
N THR A 254 -8.76 24.14 -14.44
CA THR A 254 -9.33 24.21 -15.79
C THR A 254 -8.53 23.37 -16.78
N SER A 255 -7.20 23.43 -16.69
CA SER A 255 -6.30 22.62 -17.53
C SER A 255 -6.41 21.13 -17.20
N ALA A 256 -6.46 20.78 -15.91
CA ALA A 256 -6.63 19.40 -15.46
C ALA A 256 -7.96 18.80 -15.92
N ILE A 257 -9.05 19.56 -15.85
CA ILE A 257 -10.37 19.16 -16.37
C ILE A 257 -10.30 18.88 -17.87
N TYR A 258 -9.69 19.78 -18.64
CA TYR A 258 -9.53 19.62 -20.08
C TYR A 258 -8.80 18.31 -20.43
N PHE A 259 -7.67 18.04 -19.77
CA PHE A 259 -6.90 16.81 -20.00
C PHE A 259 -7.64 15.56 -19.51
N ALA A 260 -8.32 15.61 -18.37
CA ALA A 260 -9.14 14.50 -17.88
C ALA A 260 -10.27 14.15 -18.87
N GLN A 261 -10.92 15.15 -19.46
CA GLN A 261 -11.93 14.92 -20.50
C GLN A 261 -11.34 14.33 -21.79
N SER A 262 -10.10 14.70 -22.13
CA SER A 262 -9.37 14.06 -23.22
C SER A 262 -9.10 12.57 -22.92
N TYR A 263 -8.59 12.25 -21.72
CA TYR A 263 -8.39 10.87 -21.29
C TYR A 263 -9.68 10.05 -21.28
N ALA A 264 -10.77 10.63 -20.77
CA ALA A 264 -12.07 9.97 -20.79
C ALA A 264 -12.56 9.71 -22.22
N ARG A 265 -12.36 10.66 -23.15
CA ARG A 265 -12.73 10.52 -24.57
C ARG A 265 -11.94 9.43 -25.27
N GLU A 266 -10.62 9.40 -25.08
CA GLU A 266 -9.77 8.37 -25.65
C GLU A 266 -10.09 6.99 -25.08
N SER A 267 -10.27 6.90 -23.76
CA SER A 267 -10.65 5.67 -23.06
C SER A 267 -11.99 5.12 -23.55
N HIS A 268 -13.01 5.97 -23.64
CA HIS A 268 -14.33 5.60 -24.15
C HIS A 268 -14.26 5.17 -25.62
N THR A 269 -13.49 5.88 -26.45
CA THR A 269 -13.28 5.52 -27.87
C THR A 269 -12.57 4.18 -28.01
N HIS A 270 -11.51 3.97 -27.24
CA HIS A 270 -10.75 2.72 -27.19
C HIS A 270 -11.65 1.54 -26.84
N LEU A 271 -12.47 1.68 -25.79
CA LEU A 271 -13.43 0.64 -25.39
C LEU A 271 -14.41 0.33 -26.53
N LYS A 272 -15.03 1.35 -27.12
CA LYS A 272 -15.98 1.18 -28.24
C LYS A 272 -15.37 0.46 -29.46
N LEU A 273 -14.09 0.69 -29.74
CA LEU A 273 -13.38 0.01 -30.84
C LEU A 273 -12.96 -1.42 -30.48
N ASN A 274 -12.96 -1.78 -29.19
CA ASN A 274 -12.56 -3.09 -28.68
C ASN A 274 -13.67 -3.71 -27.80
N PRO A 275 -14.87 -3.99 -28.36
CA PRO A 275 -16.03 -4.43 -27.59
C PRO A 275 -15.87 -5.81 -26.94
N SER A 276 -14.89 -6.60 -27.38
CA SER A 276 -14.54 -7.92 -26.82
C SER A 276 -13.32 -7.87 -25.89
N GLY A 277 -12.92 -6.67 -25.45
CA GLY A 277 -11.73 -6.45 -24.63
C GLY A 277 -10.48 -6.16 -25.47
N SER A 278 -9.40 -5.80 -24.78
CA SER A 278 -8.10 -5.47 -25.37
C SER A 278 -6.99 -5.73 -24.35
N ALA A 279 -5.72 -5.75 -24.78
CA ALA A 279 -4.60 -5.83 -23.85
C ALA A 279 -4.63 -4.73 -22.78
N ARG A 280 -4.92 -3.47 -23.17
CA ARG A 280 -5.11 -2.33 -22.24
C ARG A 280 -6.22 -2.57 -21.22
N TYR A 281 -7.36 -3.13 -21.64
CA TYR A 281 -8.46 -3.48 -20.73
C TYR A 281 -8.01 -4.57 -19.76
N THR A 282 -7.45 -5.67 -20.28
CA THR A 282 -7.03 -6.80 -19.46
C THR A 282 -5.95 -6.42 -18.46
N ARG A 283 -5.03 -5.52 -18.83
CA ARG A 283 -3.99 -4.99 -17.94
C ARG A 283 -4.59 -4.34 -16.70
N TRP A 284 -5.61 -3.51 -16.86
CA TRP A 284 -6.15 -2.69 -15.76
C TRP A 284 -7.46 -3.21 -15.16
N PHE A 285 -8.15 -4.15 -15.79
CA PHE A 285 -9.43 -4.67 -15.30
C PHE A 285 -9.49 -6.19 -15.28
N GLY A 286 -8.41 -6.88 -15.67
CA GLY A 286 -8.31 -8.32 -15.64
C GLY A 286 -9.13 -9.00 -16.74
N THR A 287 -9.46 -10.26 -16.49
CA THR A 287 -10.20 -11.10 -17.45
C THR A 287 -11.50 -10.43 -17.89
N PHE A 288 -11.65 -10.31 -19.21
CA PHE A 288 -12.81 -9.69 -19.84
C PHE A 288 -14.13 -10.31 -19.36
N GLY A 289 -15.13 -9.46 -19.16
CA GLY A 289 -16.50 -9.87 -18.92
C GLY A 289 -17.44 -8.75 -19.31
N ASN A 290 -18.49 -9.06 -20.09
CA ASN A 290 -19.38 -8.06 -20.69
C ASN A 290 -19.98 -7.09 -19.65
N GLY A 291 -20.44 -7.60 -18.50
CA GLY A 291 -20.98 -6.77 -17.43
C GLY A 291 -19.95 -5.82 -16.81
N ARG A 292 -18.70 -6.28 -16.66
CA ARG A 292 -17.57 -5.47 -16.17
C ARG A 292 -17.14 -4.43 -17.19
N TYR A 293 -17.04 -4.82 -18.46
CA TYR A 293 -16.73 -3.94 -19.57
C TYR A 293 -17.75 -2.78 -19.69
N ASN A 294 -19.05 -3.08 -19.62
CA ASN A 294 -20.09 -2.05 -19.73
C ASN A 294 -20.06 -1.04 -18.57
N LYS A 295 -19.60 -1.43 -17.38
CA LYS A 295 -19.37 -0.51 -16.25
C LYS A 295 -18.25 0.48 -16.56
N VAL A 296 -17.11 -0.01 -17.04
CA VAL A 296 -15.96 0.82 -17.42
C VAL A 296 -16.31 1.73 -18.59
N LEU A 297 -17.01 1.22 -19.61
CA LEU A 297 -17.48 2.03 -20.73
C LEU A 297 -18.43 3.15 -20.26
N GLY A 298 -19.38 2.80 -19.38
CA GLY A 298 -20.32 3.75 -18.80
C GLY A 298 -19.66 4.83 -17.95
N SER A 299 -18.65 4.49 -17.15
CA SER A 299 -17.94 5.46 -16.32
C SER A 299 -17.21 6.50 -17.17
N PHE A 300 -16.43 6.07 -18.17
CA PHE A 300 -15.75 6.99 -19.08
C PHE A 300 -16.71 7.82 -19.94
N SER A 301 -17.87 7.26 -20.33
CA SER A 301 -18.92 8.03 -21.02
C SER A 301 -19.43 9.20 -20.16
N ARG A 302 -19.64 8.99 -18.86
CA ARG A 302 -20.10 10.04 -17.93
C ARG A 302 -18.99 11.06 -17.62
N LEU A 303 -17.74 10.62 -17.54
CA LEU A 303 -16.58 11.48 -17.29
C LEU A 303 -16.24 12.42 -18.47
N LEU A 304 -16.82 12.22 -19.66
CA LEU A 304 -16.65 13.14 -20.80
C LEU A 304 -17.08 14.57 -20.48
N THR A 305 -18.07 14.75 -19.61
CA THR A 305 -18.68 16.06 -19.33
C THR A 305 -18.78 16.38 -17.85
N SER A 306 -18.88 15.36 -16.98
CA SER A 306 -19.14 15.56 -15.55
C SER A 306 -18.14 16.47 -14.83
N PRO A 307 -16.80 16.41 -15.08
CA PRO A 307 -15.84 17.30 -14.43
C PRO A 307 -16.13 18.79 -14.59
N ASN A 308 -16.73 19.21 -15.72
CA ASN A 308 -17.11 20.61 -15.94
C ASN A 308 -18.28 21.09 -15.07
N ASN A 309 -18.93 20.21 -14.31
CA ASN A 309 -20.12 20.55 -13.52
C ASN A 309 -19.88 20.34 -12.02
N TRP A 310 -18.62 20.16 -11.61
CA TRP A 310 -18.25 19.95 -10.22
C TRP A 310 -17.74 21.23 -9.57
N THR A 311 -17.77 21.24 -8.23
CA THR A 311 -17.11 22.23 -7.39
C THR A 311 -15.77 21.68 -6.95
N TYR A 312 -14.72 22.45 -7.14
CA TYR A 312 -13.37 22.16 -6.67
C TYR A 312 -13.05 23.05 -5.48
N ASP A 313 -12.80 22.43 -4.33
CA ASP A 313 -12.45 23.11 -3.08
C ASP A 313 -10.93 23.08 -2.88
N CYS A 314 -10.34 24.26 -2.69
CA CYS A 314 -8.91 24.44 -2.46
C CYS A 314 -8.59 24.92 -1.04
N ALA A 315 -9.60 25.11 -0.18
CA ALA A 315 -9.44 25.74 1.12
C ALA A 315 -9.34 24.73 2.26
N ILE A 316 -10.01 23.58 2.14
CA ILE A 316 -10.20 22.67 3.28
C ILE A 316 -9.06 21.67 3.45
N CYS A 317 -8.49 21.16 2.35
CA CYS A 317 -7.47 20.12 2.43
C CYS A 317 -6.04 20.67 2.35
N SER A 318 -5.29 20.50 3.43
CA SER A 318 -3.88 20.88 3.52
C SER A 318 -2.96 19.68 3.79
N ASP A 319 -3.42 18.45 3.57
CA ASP A 319 -2.58 17.26 3.76
C ASP A 319 -1.56 17.17 2.62
N PRO A 320 -0.24 17.22 2.89
CA PRO A 320 0.81 17.19 1.87
C PRO A 320 0.98 15.81 1.23
N ARG A 321 0.34 14.76 1.78
CA ARG A 321 0.43 13.38 1.31
C ARG A 321 -0.67 13.02 0.32
N LEU A 322 -1.79 13.74 0.35
CA LEU A 322 -2.97 13.44 -0.47
C LEU A 322 -3.00 14.32 -1.71
N TYR A 323 -3.49 13.76 -2.81
CA TYR A 323 -3.82 14.54 -4.01
C TYR A 323 -5.18 15.21 -3.82
N ALA A 324 -6.19 14.42 -3.51
CA ALA A 324 -7.56 14.89 -3.38
C ALA A 324 -8.39 13.90 -2.57
N TYR A 325 -9.62 14.30 -2.25
CA TYR A 325 -10.65 13.40 -1.77
C TYR A 325 -12.05 13.83 -2.20
N VAL A 326 -13.00 12.90 -2.10
CA VAL A 326 -14.44 13.16 -2.24
C VAL A 326 -15.25 12.44 -1.17
N TYR A 327 -16.46 12.93 -0.92
CA TYR A 327 -17.50 12.14 -0.27
C TYR A 327 -18.35 11.47 -1.37
N PRO A 328 -18.42 10.13 -1.46
CA PRO A 328 -19.16 9.45 -2.53
C PRO A 328 -20.65 9.82 -2.63
N ASN A 329 -21.26 10.15 -1.49
CA ASN A 329 -22.65 10.57 -1.37
C ASN A 329 -22.89 12.06 -1.70
N LYS A 330 -21.83 12.87 -1.86
CA LYS A 330 -21.89 14.28 -2.28
C LYS A 330 -21.43 14.44 -3.72
N TYR A 331 -22.33 14.15 -4.65
CA TYR A 331 -22.01 14.24 -6.06
C TYR A 331 -21.46 15.63 -6.45
N GLY A 332 -20.27 15.62 -7.05
CA GLY A 332 -19.69 16.78 -7.73
C GLY A 332 -19.01 17.79 -6.82
N VAL A 333 -18.50 17.37 -5.66
CA VAL A 333 -17.59 18.19 -4.85
C VAL A 333 -16.28 17.45 -4.69
N VAL A 334 -15.19 18.04 -5.17
CA VAL A 334 -13.83 17.50 -5.12
C VAL A 334 -12.96 18.40 -4.25
N TYR A 335 -12.35 17.84 -3.23
CA TYR A 335 -11.47 18.57 -2.31
C TYR A 335 -10.02 18.31 -2.73
N LEU A 336 -9.33 19.34 -3.20
CA LEU A 336 -7.96 19.25 -3.69
C LEU A 336 -6.99 19.52 -2.52
N CYS A 337 -6.07 18.60 -2.33
CA CYS A 337 -5.07 18.62 -1.26
C CYS A 337 -3.71 19.11 -1.77
N GLU A 338 -2.74 19.26 -0.89
CA GLU A 338 -1.49 19.94 -1.21
C GLU A 338 -0.66 19.17 -2.27
N TYR A 339 -0.69 17.83 -2.28
CA TYR A 339 0.09 17.06 -3.25
C TYR A 339 -0.40 17.25 -4.70
N PHE A 340 -1.70 17.54 -4.92
CA PHE A 340 -2.24 17.75 -6.26
C PHE A 340 -1.53 18.89 -7.00
N TRP A 341 -1.20 19.98 -6.31
CA TRP A 341 -0.54 21.13 -6.91
C TRP A 341 0.88 20.81 -7.41
N ASN A 342 1.55 19.89 -6.74
CA ASN A 342 2.90 19.42 -7.12
C ASN A 342 2.88 18.36 -8.22
N ALA A 343 1.73 17.74 -8.49
CA ALA A 343 1.59 16.73 -9.52
C ALA A 343 1.74 17.31 -10.94
N PRO A 344 2.27 16.53 -11.91
CA PRO A 344 2.31 16.96 -13.30
C PRO A 344 0.91 17.16 -13.86
N ALA A 345 0.79 17.91 -14.96
CA ALA A 345 -0.52 18.16 -15.58
C ALA A 345 -1.15 16.89 -16.19
N THR A 346 -0.32 15.99 -16.73
CA THR A 346 -0.71 14.78 -17.48
C THR A 346 0.19 13.59 -17.12
N GLY A 347 -0.23 12.38 -17.47
CA GLY A 347 0.46 11.12 -17.17
C GLY A 347 -0.04 10.44 -15.90
N PRO A 348 0.53 9.28 -15.52
CA PRO A 348 0.18 8.57 -14.29
C PRO A 348 0.46 9.43 -13.05
N GLY A 349 -0.48 9.51 -12.11
CA GLY A 349 -0.33 10.34 -10.91
C GLY A 349 -0.34 11.84 -11.19
N SER A 350 -0.97 12.27 -12.29
CA SER A 350 -1.13 13.67 -12.65
C SER A 350 -2.39 14.30 -12.06
N LYS A 351 -2.51 15.62 -12.23
CA LYS A 351 -3.73 16.37 -11.95
C LYS A 351 -4.93 15.83 -12.74
N ALA A 352 -4.74 15.51 -14.02
CA ALA A 352 -5.81 14.96 -14.87
C ALA A 352 -6.20 13.53 -14.47
N ASP A 353 -5.22 12.68 -14.14
CA ASP A 353 -5.40 11.34 -13.59
C ASP A 353 -6.18 11.38 -12.27
N THR A 354 -5.86 12.33 -11.39
CA THR A 354 -6.57 12.55 -10.12
C THR A 354 -8.05 12.90 -10.34
N ILE A 355 -8.38 13.75 -11.33
CA ILE A 355 -9.77 14.09 -11.63
C ILE A 355 -10.56 12.86 -12.11
N ILE A 356 -9.94 11.97 -12.89
CA ILE A 356 -10.56 10.69 -13.28
C ILE A 356 -10.78 9.81 -12.05
N HIS A 357 -9.76 9.65 -11.21
CA HIS A 357 -9.83 8.87 -9.97
C HIS A 357 -11.00 9.30 -9.10
N GLU A 358 -10.99 10.56 -8.64
CA GLU A 358 -12.00 11.12 -7.76
C GLU A 358 -13.39 11.09 -8.39
N GLY A 359 -13.46 11.35 -9.70
CA GLY A 359 -14.69 11.29 -10.45
C GLY A 359 -15.39 9.92 -10.38
N THR A 360 -14.62 8.83 -10.38
CA THR A 360 -15.21 7.48 -10.37
C THR A 360 -15.86 7.10 -9.04
N HIS A 361 -15.44 7.69 -7.92
CA HIS A 361 -16.00 7.43 -6.59
C HIS A 361 -17.46 7.86 -6.46
N PHE A 362 -17.87 8.86 -7.24
CA PHE A 362 -19.26 9.28 -7.25
C PHE A 362 -20.17 8.15 -7.78
N SER A 363 -21.22 7.83 -7.02
CA SER A 363 -22.22 6.81 -7.41
C SER A 363 -22.91 7.13 -8.74
N LYS A 364 -23.06 8.43 -9.06
CA LYS A 364 -23.56 8.89 -10.37
C LYS A 364 -22.57 8.66 -11.51
N ILE A 365 -21.32 8.30 -11.28
CA ILE A 365 -20.37 7.88 -12.32
C ILE A 365 -20.26 6.36 -12.31
N LEU A 366 -19.78 5.79 -11.21
CA LEU A 366 -19.66 4.34 -11.03
C LEU A 366 -19.76 3.89 -9.56
N GLY A 367 -19.26 4.70 -8.63
CA GLY A 367 -19.19 4.32 -7.21
C GLY A 367 -18.01 3.41 -6.91
N THR A 368 -16.84 3.72 -7.46
CA THR A 368 -15.61 2.99 -7.14
C THR A 368 -15.21 3.18 -5.68
N ARG A 369 -14.41 2.25 -5.19
CA ARG A 369 -13.73 2.28 -3.90
C ARG A 369 -12.22 2.40 -4.13
N ASP A 370 -11.48 2.42 -3.02
CA ASP A 370 -10.03 2.42 -2.97
C ASP A 370 -9.53 1.06 -2.45
N TYR A 371 -9.68 0.03 -3.27
CA TYR A 371 -9.19 -1.31 -2.93
C TYR A 371 -7.66 -1.40 -2.98
N ALA A 372 -7.05 -0.74 -3.97
CA ALA A 372 -5.63 -0.76 -4.24
C ALA A 372 -5.14 0.64 -4.62
N TYR A 373 -3.94 1.00 -4.15
CA TYR A 373 -3.27 2.24 -4.55
C TYR A 373 -1.94 1.96 -5.26
N GLY A 374 -1.64 2.78 -6.25
CA GLY A 374 -0.46 2.65 -7.08
C GLY A 374 -0.63 1.60 -8.19
N GLN A 375 0.25 1.68 -9.19
CA GLN A 375 0.16 0.83 -10.37
C GLN A 375 0.34 -0.65 -10.03
N HIS A 376 1.30 -0.98 -9.15
CA HIS A 376 1.61 -2.36 -8.82
C HIS A 376 0.41 -3.07 -8.18
N GLU A 377 -0.14 -2.54 -7.09
CA GLU A 377 -1.30 -3.15 -6.43
C GLU A 377 -2.54 -3.13 -7.33
N SER A 378 -2.71 -2.12 -8.18
CA SER A 378 -3.82 -2.07 -9.15
C SER A 378 -3.72 -3.17 -10.21
N LEU A 379 -2.52 -3.49 -10.68
CA LEU A 379 -2.27 -4.61 -11.60
C LEU A 379 -2.52 -5.96 -10.90
N ASP A 380 -2.05 -6.11 -9.65
CA ASP A 380 -2.28 -7.33 -8.86
C ASP A 380 -3.77 -7.52 -8.57
N LEU A 381 -4.50 -6.43 -8.29
CA LEU A 381 -5.95 -6.44 -8.12
C LEU A 381 -6.66 -6.86 -9.42
N ALA A 382 -6.21 -6.37 -10.58
CA ALA A 382 -6.75 -6.77 -11.87
C ALA A 382 -6.56 -8.28 -12.13
N GLN A 383 -5.43 -8.84 -11.74
CA GLN A 383 -5.15 -10.27 -11.89
C GLN A 383 -5.94 -11.13 -10.91
N SER A 384 -5.95 -10.75 -9.63
CA SER A 384 -6.53 -11.54 -8.54
C SER A 384 -8.04 -11.38 -8.40
N SER A 385 -8.58 -10.18 -8.66
CA SER A 385 -10.00 -9.86 -8.53
C SER A 385 -10.45 -8.84 -9.57
N PRO A 386 -10.74 -9.28 -10.82
CA PRO A 386 -11.32 -8.42 -11.86
C PRO A 386 -12.61 -7.70 -11.43
N ILE A 387 -13.37 -8.28 -10.50
CA ILE A 387 -14.58 -7.67 -9.93
C ILE A 387 -14.22 -6.43 -9.11
N ASN A 388 -13.20 -6.50 -8.27
CA ASN A 388 -12.77 -5.34 -7.48
C ASN A 388 -12.01 -4.34 -8.34
N ALA A 389 -11.22 -4.78 -9.33
CA ALA A 389 -10.48 -3.89 -10.22
C ALA A 389 -11.41 -2.94 -11.01
N VAL A 390 -12.55 -3.42 -11.52
CA VAL A 390 -13.54 -2.52 -12.15
C VAL A 390 -14.29 -1.62 -11.17
N TYR A 391 -14.10 -1.81 -9.87
CA TYR A 391 -14.60 -0.94 -8.82
C TYR A 391 -13.46 -0.24 -8.07
N ASN A 392 -12.23 -0.25 -8.58
CA ASN A 392 -11.11 0.49 -8.01
C ASN A 392 -10.86 1.77 -8.81
N ALA A 393 -10.70 2.90 -8.13
CA ALA A 393 -10.54 4.20 -8.78
C ALA A 393 -9.18 4.32 -9.50
N ASP A 394 -8.09 3.88 -8.87
CA ASP A 394 -6.74 3.91 -9.46
C ASP A 394 -6.67 3.09 -10.77
N ASN A 395 -7.37 1.95 -10.85
CA ASN A 395 -7.44 1.16 -12.09
C ASN A 395 -8.06 1.96 -13.26
N HIS A 396 -9.03 2.84 -12.99
CA HIS A 396 -9.58 3.72 -14.02
C HIS A 396 -8.62 4.85 -14.37
N ALA A 397 -7.97 5.44 -13.38
CA ALA A 397 -6.99 6.50 -13.55
C ALA A 397 -5.84 6.02 -14.46
N PHE A 398 -5.22 4.89 -14.12
CA PHE A 398 -4.14 4.26 -14.89
C PHE A 398 -4.58 3.73 -16.26
N PHE A 399 -5.78 3.15 -16.35
CA PHE A 399 -6.35 2.82 -17.65
C PHE A 399 -6.46 4.07 -18.52
N SER A 400 -6.88 5.22 -17.97
CA SER A 400 -7.18 6.43 -18.73
C SER A 400 -5.95 7.09 -19.35
N VAL A 401 -4.81 7.01 -18.65
CA VAL A 401 -3.53 7.55 -19.10
C VAL A 401 -2.69 6.55 -19.90
N ASN A 402 -3.18 5.33 -20.09
CA ASN A 402 -2.46 4.23 -20.76
C ASN A 402 -1.10 3.92 -20.11
N ALA A 403 -1.09 3.81 -18.78
CA ALA A 403 0.09 3.46 -17.99
C ALA A 403 0.58 2.02 -18.20
#